data_AF-A0A2M7G6N3-F1
#
_entry.id   AF-A0A2M7G6N3-F1
#
_cell.length_a   1.000
_cell.length_b   1.000
_cell.length_c   1.000
_cell.angle_alpha   90.00
_cell.angle_beta   90.00
_cell.angle_gamma   90.00
#
_symmetry.space_group_name_H-M   'P 1'
#
loop_
_entity.id
_entity.type
_entity.pdbx_description
1 polymer ?
#
loop_
_entity_poly.entity_id
_entity_poly.type
_entity_poly.pdbx_seq_one_letter_code
_entity_poly.pdbx_strand_id
1 'polypeptide(L)'
;MEPTTQTTESQEAKPTQIEVPLSDGRTAIVRKGKGKQLRNAMRITDDPNEFGMILAADCTTINGESLSYEDEFLEMDLEDCNALIQASNKLMGK
;
A
#
# COMPACT_ATOMS: atom_id res chain seq x y z
N MET A 1 -1.66 -44.83 -25.81
CA MET A 1 -1.18 -43.43 -25.74
C MET A 1 -2.17 -42.69 -24.87
N GLU A 2 -1.86 -42.56 -23.59
CA GLU A 2 -2.66 -41.81 -22.64
C GLU A 2 -2.12 -40.38 -22.60
N PRO A 3 -2.95 -39.34 -22.76
CA PRO A 3 -2.48 -37.97 -22.59
C PRO A 3 -2.38 -37.68 -21.09
N THR A 4 -1.15 -37.58 -20.60
CA THR A 4 -0.83 -37.05 -19.28
C THR A 4 -1.27 -35.58 -19.23
N THR A 5 -2.39 -35.28 -18.60
CA THR A 5 -2.75 -33.92 -18.20
C THR A 5 -1.74 -33.44 -17.17
N GLN A 6 -0.81 -32.59 -17.60
CA GLN A 6 0.01 -31.76 -16.72
C GLN A 6 -0.92 -30.82 -15.94
N THR A 7 -1.07 -31.10 -14.65
CA THR A 7 -1.56 -30.13 -13.68
C THR A 7 -0.62 -28.93 -13.72
N THR A 8 -1.08 -27.81 -14.30
CA THR A 8 -0.36 -26.55 -14.19
C THR A 8 -0.55 -26.05 -12.76
N GLU A 9 0.47 -26.24 -11.93
CA GLU A 9 0.61 -25.55 -10.66
C GLU A 9 0.63 -24.04 -10.95
N SER A 10 -0.51 -23.38 -10.77
CA SER A 10 -0.58 -21.92 -10.74
C SER A 10 0.22 -21.45 -9.53
N GLN A 11 1.42 -20.92 -9.78
CA GLN A 11 2.17 -20.16 -8.79
C GLN A 11 1.29 -19.00 -8.32
N GLU A 12 0.85 -19.04 -7.06
CA GLU A 12 0.13 -17.93 -6.40
C GLU A 12 1.00 -16.67 -6.47
N ALA A 13 0.69 -15.77 -7.40
CA ALA A 13 1.35 -14.49 -7.51
C ALA A 13 1.00 -13.66 -6.26
N LYS A 14 2.00 -13.26 -5.47
CA LYS A 14 1.78 -12.38 -4.30
C LYS A 14 1.02 -11.12 -4.75
N PRO A 15 0.01 -10.66 -3.99
CA PRO A 15 -0.75 -9.48 -4.36
C PRO A 15 0.19 -8.26 -4.49
N THR A 16 0.00 -7.49 -5.56
CA THR A 16 0.78 -6.26 -5.85
C THR A 16 0.08 -4.99 -5.37
N GLN A 17 -1.20 -5.10 -5.01
CA GLN A 17 -2.01 -4.02 -4.48
C GLN A 17 -3.11 -4.57 -3.55
N ILE A 18 -3.63 -3.69 -2.68
CA ILE A 18 -4.74 -3.95 -1.77
C ILE A 18 -5.72 -2.77 -1.89
N GLU A 19 -7.01 -3.07 -2.00
CA GLU A 19 -8.06 -2.06 -1.92
C GLU A 19 -8.49 -1.92 -0.46
N VAL A 20 -8.60 -0.68 0.01
CA VAL A 20 -8.98 -0.34 1.38
C VAL A 20 -10.19 0.59 1.31
N PRO A 21 -11.38 0.16 1.76
CA PRO A 21 -12.51 1.06 1.92
C PRO A 21 -12.23 2.02 3.08
N LEU A 22 -12.51 3.30 2.88
CA LEU A 22 -12.33 4.37 3.87
C LEU A 22 -13.67 4.72 4.53
N SER A 23 -13.62 5.30 5.73
CA SER A 23 -14.80 5.66 6.52
C SER A 23 -15.71 6.68 5.81
N ASP A 24 -15.10 7.56 5.01
CA ASP A 24 -15.77 8.60 4.21
C ASP A 24 -16.44 8.06 2.92
N GLY A 25 -16.38 6.75 2.70
CA GLY A 25 -16.98 6.07 1.56
C GLY A 25 -16.12 6.03 0.30
N ARG A 26 -14.90 6.61 0.31
CA ARG A 26 -13.92 6.45 -0.77
C ARG A 26 -13.23 5.09 -0.69
N THR A 27 -12.58 4.70 -1.77
CA THR A 27 -11.71 3.51 -1.81
C THR A 27 -10.29 3.92 -2.13
N ALA A 28 -9.37 3.55 -1.24
CA ALA A 28 -7.94 3.70 -1.44
C ALA A 28 -7.37 2.44 -2.11
N ILE A 29 -6.38 2.65 -2.99
CA ILE A 29 -5.58 1.58 -3.60
C ILE A 29 -4.16 1.70 -3.07
N VAL A 30 -3.76 0.79 -2.19
CA VAL A 30 -2.40 0.70 -1.67
C VAL A 30 -1.61 -0.24 -2.55
N ARG A 31 -0.51 0.24 -3.14
CA ARG A 31 0.33 -0.52 -4.06
C ARG A 31 1.64 -0.91 -3.41
N LYS A 32 2.26 -1.97 -3.92
CA LYS A 32 3.60 -2.37 -3.47
C LYS A 32 4.60 -1.28 -3.82
N GLY A 33 5.17 -0.65 -2.79
CA GLY A 33 6.15 0.42 -2.92
C GLY A 33 7.41 -0.02 -3.68
N LYS A 34 8.07 0.96 -4.32
CA LYS A 34 9.38 0.80 -4.97
C LYS A 34 10.43 1.61 -4.21
N GLY A 35 11.70 1.44 -4.57
CA GLY A 35 12.80 2.20 -3.97
C GLY A 35 12.66 3.72 -4.10
N LYS A 36 11.87 4.21 -5.06
CA LYS A 36 11.55 5.65 -5.17
C LYS A 36 10.78 6.16 -3.94
N GLN A 37 9.72 5.46 -3.53
CA GLN A 37 8.94 5.82 -2.34
C GLN A 37 9.79 5.74 -1.08
N LEU A 38 10.62 4.70 -0.96
CA LEU A 38 11.59 4.58 0.13
C LEU A 38 12.51 5.79 0.22
N ARG A 39 13.12 6.18 -0.90
CA ARG A 39 14.01 7.34 -0.96
C ARG A 39 13.29 8.65 -0.69
N ASN A 40 12.04 8.78 -1.13
CA ASN A 40 11.24 9.97 -0.89
C ASN A 40 10.92 10.12 0.60
N ALA A 41 10.48 9.06 1.27
CA ALA A 41 10.23 9.06 2.71
C ALA A 41 11.48 9.42 3.52
N MET A 42 12.65 8.84 3.18
CA MET A 42 13.95 9.17 3.82
C MET A 42 14.38 10.63 3.60
N ARG A 43 13.86 11.31 2.58
CA ARG A 43 14.16 12.73 2.33
C ARG A 43 13.27 13.64 3.17
N ILE A 44 12.07 13.18 3.52
CA ILE A 44 11.05 13.98 4.21
C ILE A 44 11.26 13.92 5.72
N THR A 45 11.58 12.74 6.28
CA THR A 45 11.73 12.56 7.73
C THR A 45 12.88 11.63 8.08
N ASP A 46 13.48 11.89 9.25
CA ASP A 46 14.40 10.99 9.94
C ASP A 46 13.71 10.23 11.10
N ASP A 47 12.44 10.53 11.41
CA ASP A 47 11.67 9.84 12.45
C ASP A 47 11.13 8.49 11.92
N PRO A 48 11.53 7.35 12.52
CA PRO A 48 11.02 6.03 12.12
C PRO A 48 9.50 5.88 12.21
N ASN A 49 8.83 6.63 13.09
CA ASN A 49 7.38 6.56 13.24
C ASN A 49 6.67 7.26 12.09
N GLU A 50 7.13 8.47 11.72
CA GLU A 50 6.61 9.19 10.54
C GLU A 50 6.97 8.48 9.24
N PHE A 51 8.15 7.85 9.18
CA PHE A 51 8.62 7.14 8.01
C PHE A 51 7.61 6.13 7.47
N GLY A 52 7.01 5.33 8.38
CA GLY A 52 6.01 4.34 8.01
C GLY A 52 4.74 4.97 7.42
N MET A 53 4.32 6.11 7.97
CA MET A 53 3.12 6.84 7.55
C MET A 53 3.33 7.48 6.17
N ILE A 54 4.45 8.18 5.98
CA ILE A 54 4.81 8.80 4.70
C ILE A 54 4.91 7.74 3.60
N LEU A 55 5.54 6.60 3.91
CA LEU A 55 5.67 5.51 2.95
C LEU A 55 4.30 4.92 2.57
N ALA A 56 3.38 4.78 3.53
CA ALA A 56 2.02 4.33 3.26
C ALA A 56 1.28 5.33 2.35
N ALA A 57 1.35 6.63 2.65
CA ALA A 57 0.75 7.69 1.84
C ALA A 57 1.29 7.68 0.39
N ASP A 58 2.61 7.66 0.21
CA ASP A 58 3.26 7.69 -1.11
C ASP A 58 3.02 6.41 -1.96
N CYS A 59 2.56 5.33 -1.31
CA CYS A 59 2.14 4.09 -1.96
C CYS A 59 0.63 4.02 -2.23
N THR A 60 -0.14 5.01 -1.80
CA THR A 60 -1.60 5.01 -1.82
C THR A 60 -2.13 5.98 -2.87
N THR A 61 -3.18 5.55 -3.56
CA THR A 61 -3.98 6.44 -4.42
C THR A 61 -5.45 6.38 -4.04
N ILE A 62 -6.12 7.52 -3.97
CA ILE A 62 -7.57 7.65 -3.76
C ILE A 62 -8.15 8.33 -4.99
N ASN A 63 -9.21 7.78 -5.58
CA ASN A 63 -9.82 8.30 -6.81
C ASN A 63 -8.83 8.48 -8.00
N GLY A 64 -7.74 7.70 -8.01
CA GLY A 64 -6.69 7.78 -9.03
C GLY A 64 -5.60 8.82 -8.76
N GLU A 65 -5.72 9.63 -7.72
CA GLU A 65 -4.74 10.63 -7.31
C GLU A 65 -3.85 10.10 -6.18
N SER A 66 -2.59 10.51 -6.14
CA SER A 66 -1.67 10.15 -5.06
C SER A 66 -2.09 10.82 -3.76
N LEU A 67 -2.14 10.05 -2.68
CA LEU A 67 -2.46 10.55 -1.36
C LEU A 67 -1.34 11.47 -0.84
N SER A 68 -1.66 12.73 -0.55
CA SER A 68 -0.72 13.67 0.07
C SER A 68 -0.54 13.30 1.54
N TYR A 69 0.71 13.22 2.02
CA TYR A 69 0.96 13.00 3.44
C TYR A 69 0.50 14.21 4.28
N GLU A 70 0.94 15.41 3.91
CA GLU A 70 0.73 16.61 4.72
C GLU A 70 -0.72 17.13 4.65
N ASP A 71 -1.33 17.11 3.46
CA ASP A 71 -2.64 17.76 3.26
C ASP A 71 -3.83 16.83 3.51
N GLU A 72 -3.64 15.53 3.39
CA GLU A 72 -4.75 14.57 3.38
C GLU A 72 -4.54 13.45 4.40
N PHE A 73 -3.42 12.73 4.39
CA PHE A 73 -3.18 11.62 5.31
C PHE A 73 -3.24 12.05 6.79
N LEU A 74 -2.68 13.21 7.15
CA LEU A 74 -2.70 13.71 8.53
C LEU A 74 -4.08 14.19 8.99
N GLU A 75 -4.98 14.47 8.06
CA GLU A 75 -6.36 14.93 8.34
C GLU A 75 -7.39 13.78 8.26
N MET A 76 -6.97 12.57 7.88
CA MET A 76 -7.82 11.39 7.83
C MET A 76 -8.14 10.85 9.23
N ASP A 77 -9.25 10.10 9.32
CA ASP A 77 -9.59 9.36 10.53
C ASP A 77 -8.47 8.38 10.90
N LEU A 78 -8.19 8.28 12.20
CA LEU A 78 -7.11 7.42 12.70
C LEU A 78 -7.26 5.95 12.29
N GLU A 79 -8.51 5.47 12.20
CA GLU A 79 -8.81 4.11 11.73
C GLU A 79 -8.37 3.89 10.28
N ASP A 80 -8.66 4.85 9.40
CA ASP A 80 -8.29 4.80 8.00
C ASP A 80 -6.77 4.90 7.83
N CYS A 81 -6.11 5.82 8.55
CA CYS A 81 -4.65 5.91 8.57
C CYS A 81 -4.01 4.58 8.94
N ASN A 82 -4.50 3.95 10.01
CA ASN A 82 -4.02 2.66 10.48
C ASN A 82 -4.29 1.55 9.45
N ALA A 83 -5.44 1.54 8.80
CA ALA A 83 -5.78 0.57 7.74
C ALA A 83 -4.81 0.67 6.55
N LEU A 84 -4.48 1.89 6.12
CA LEU A 84 -3.51 2.13 5.04
C LEU A 84 -2.10 1.67 5.41
N ILE A 85 -1.65 1.95 6.64
CA ILE A 85 -0.34 1.51 7.15
C ILE A 85 -0.27 -0.03 7.16
N GLN A 86 -1.31 -0.70 7.66
CA GLN A 86 -1.37 -2.17 7.70
C GLN A 86 -1.37 -2.78 6.30
N ALA A 87 -2.14 -2.22 5.36
CA ALA A 87 -2.15 -2.67 3.97
C ALA A 87 -0.75 -2.53 3.32
N SER A 88 -0.07 -1.41 3.57
CA SER A 88 1.30 -1.19 3.10
C SER A 88 2.29 -2.22 3.66
N ASN A 89 2.24 -2.46 4.98
CA ASN A 89 3.10 -3.45 5.65
C ASN A 89 2.91 -4.87 5.09
N LYS A 90 1.66 -5.27 4.86
CA LYS A 90 1.33 -6.57 4.27
C LYS A 90 1.96 -6.76 2.88
N LEU A 91 1.98 -5.71 2.05
CA LEU A 91 2.62 -5.75 0.72
C LEU A 91 4.16 -5.78 0.78
N MET A 92 4.75 -5.27 1.86
CA MET A 92 6.19 -5.33 2.13
C MET A 92 6.62 -6.66 2.77
N GLY A 93 5.67 -7.53 3.14
CA GLY A 93 5.94 -8.79 3.81
C GLY A 93 6.36 -8.60 5.28
N LYS A 94 5.87 -7.53 5.91
CA LYS A 94 5.99 -7.28 7.35
C LYS A 94 4.72 -7.68 8.08
#